data_AF-A0A139C6E5-F1
#
_entry.id   AF-A0A139C6E5-F1
#
_cell.length_a   1.000
_cell.length_b   1.000
_cell.length_c   1.000
_cell.angle_alpha   90.00
_cell.angle_beta   90.00
_cell.angle_gamma   90.00
#
_symmetry.space_group_name_H-M   'P 1'
#
loop_
_entity.id
_entity.type
_entity.pdbx_description
1 polymer ?
#
loop_
_entity_poly.entity_id
_entity_poly.type
_entity_poly.pdbx_seq_one_letter_code
_entity_poly.pdbx_strand_id
1 'polypeptide(L)'
;MTEFFHSVRLDQNKCNGCTNCVKECPTGAIRVKERQAKIRAEKCIDCGVCIKVCKENANYALTDPLTKLDDYDYTIALTTAVLYGQFKQKYEPHKILSALLELGFDDVCEEGNGVRILNRVLPQFLNEEEEISPLISATCPSIVRLIQVSFPEFLPNIIPLQEPMEIVTRDIKKKKAEELDLSLDQIGIFYITSCPAKVTAINSPLGLEESYIDGVISIMDIYRPLIKLINDVKIEPDLNQISKEGIGWVKSGEQQNKHYQFKSSLAVDGIDNVISILEELERGHLQEIDFFEFTACPGGCIGGPLNVENRFIAQVALEKISNQLSMSSIEESLSTEELLQNYKEGEYNISKLIKPRPNSKLDNDIKKAINKLDSLEREESRLPGLDCTACGAPSCRGLAEDIVNGLAKREDCIILLKKKVKRLSQDIMGLVKSEEI
;
A
#
# COMPACT_ATOMS: atom_id res chain seq x y z
N MET A 1 20.52 -3.75 12.68
CA MET A 1 19.35 -3.25 11.94
C MET A 1 18.21 -4.18 12.30
N THR A 2 17.20 -3.69 13.01
CA THR A 2 15.95 -4.44 13.20
C THR A 2 15.37 -4.70 11.81
N GLU A 3 15.12 -5.97 11.51
CA GLU A 3 14.66 -6.41 10.19
C GLU A 3 13.23 -5.89 10.01
N PHE A 4 13.04 -4.92 9.12
CA PHE A 4 11.73 -4.33 8.83
C PHE A 4 10.88 -5.40 8.12
N PHE A 5 9.70 -5.70 8.67
CA PHE A 5 8.81 -6.65 8.01
C PHE A 5 8.35 -6.05 6.68
N HIS A 6 8.27 -6.90 5.66
CA HIS A 6 7.63 -6.60 4.38
C HIS A 6 6.58 -7.65 4.15
N SER A 7 5.52 -7.41 3.39
CA SER A 7 4.59 -8.47 2.98
C SER A 7 4.87 -8.95 1.56
N VAL A 8 5.41 -8.09 0.69
CA VAL A 8 5.73 -8.50 -0.68
C VAL A 8 6.94 -9.44 -0.64
N ARG A 9 6.78 -10.61 -1.25
CA ARG A 9 7.77 -11.69 -1.31
C ARG A 9 7.90 -12.23 -2.73
N LEU A 10 8.96 -13.00 -2.95
CA LEU A 10 9.28 -13.64 -4.22
C LEU A 10 9.49 -15.14 -4.03
N ASP A 11 8.75 -15.94 -4.79
CA ASP A 11 9.03 -17.35 -5.02
C ASP A 11 10.09 -17.48 -6.12
N GLN A 12 11.32 -17.83 -5.71
CA GLN A 12 12.46 -17.95 -6.61
C GLN A 12 12.29 -19.08 -7.64
N ASN A 13 11.48 -20.10 -7.33
CA ASN A 13 11.26 -21.23 -8.23
C ASN A 13 10.36 -20.89 -9.42
N LYS A 14 9.52 -19.86 -9.27
CA LYS A 14 8.64 -19.36 -10.34
C LYS A 14 9.26 -18.21 -11.14
N CYS A 15 10.24 -17.50 -10.58
CA CYS A 15 10.83 -16.34 -11.24
C CYS A 15 11.66 -16.74 -12.47
N ASN A 16 11.36 -16.15 -13.64
CA ASN A 16 12.12 -16.38 -14.87
C ASN A 16 13.05 -15.22 -15.27
N GLY A 17 13.05 -14.12 -14.50
CA GLY A 17 13.90 -12.96 -14.72
C GLY A 17 13.46 -12.02 -15.84
N CYS A 18 12.17 -11.97 -16.20
CA CYS A 18 11.65 -11.16 -17.31
C CYS A 18 11.65 -9.62 -17.12
N THR A 19 12.14 -9.10 -15.99
CA THR A 19 12.27 -7.66 -15.66
C THR A 19 10.99 -6.80 -15.64
N ASN A 20 9.79 -7.34 -15.90
CA ASN A 20 8.54 -6.56 -15.79
C ASN A 20 8.37 -5.89 -14.42
N CYS A 21 8.66 -6.61 -13.34
CA CYS A 21 8.59 -6.05 -11.99
C CYS A 21 9.64 -4.97 -11.73
N VAL A 22 10.80 -5.00 -12.41
CA VAL A 22 11.83 -3.95 -12.31
C VAL A 22 11.33 -2.67 -12.96
N LYS A 23 10.73 -2.79 -14.15
CA LYS A 23 10.20 -1.66 -14.92
C LYS A 23 9.08 -0.92 -14.20
N GLU A 24 8.19 -1.66 -13.55
CA GLU A 24 6.97 -1.11 -12.96
C GLU A 24 7.16 -0.77 -11.46
N CYS A 25 8.37 -0.91 -10.90
CA CYS A 25 8.61 -0.61 -9.49
C CYS A 25 8.81 0.90 -9.27
N PRO A 26 7.91 1.59 -8.54
CA PRO A 26 7.89 3.04 -8.43
C PRO A 26 9.12 3.62 -7.71
N THR A 27 9.72 2.85 -6.80
CA THR A 27 10.90 3.26 -6.02
C THR A 27 12.21 2.64 -6.52
N GLY A 28 12.16 1.91 -7.65
CA GLY A 28 13.32 1.19 -8.16
C GLY A 28 13.90 0.17 -7.16
N ALA A 29 13.06 -0.42 -6.31
CA ALA A 29 13.47 -1.36 -5.27
C ALA A 29 13.88 -2.73 -5.80
N ILE A 30 13.55 -3.08 -7.04
CA ILE A 30 13.79 -4.41 -7.61
C ILE A 30 15.02 -4.38 -8.51
N ARG A 31 15.87 -5.39 -8.39
CA ARG A 31 16.94 -5.74 -9.35
C ARG A 31 16.70 -7.14 -9.88
N VAL A 32 17.09 -7.41 -11.12
CA VAL A 32 17.19 -8.78 -11.64
C VAL A 32 18.65 -9.09 -11.93
N LYS A 33 19.16 -10.17 -11.33
CA LYS A 33 20.50 -10.71 -11.60
C LYS A 33 20.40 -12.22 -11.72
N GLU A 34 21.16 -12.81 -12.65
CA GLU A 34 21.18 -14.26 -12.85
C GLU A 34 19.77 -14.86 -13.03
N ARG A 35 18.90 -14.12 -13.74
CA ARG A 35 17.49 -14.46 -14.00
C ARG A 35 16.59 -14.51 -12.76
N GLN A 36 17.02 -13.98 -11.63
CA GLN A 36 16.21 -13.87 -10.42
C GLN A 36 16.01 -12.42 -10.01
N ALA A 37 14.77 -12.08 -9.66
CA ALA A 37 14.48 -10.80 -9.03
C ALA A 37 14.97 -10.79 -7.57
N LYS A 38 15.40 -9.63 -7.09
CA LYS A 38 15.74 -9.37 -5.69
C LYS A 38 15.12 -8.03 -5.30
N ILE A 39 14.37 -8.02 -4.22
CA ILE A 39 13.70 -6.84 -3.68
C ILE A 39 14.60 -6.23 -2.60
N ARG A 40 14.94 -4.95 -2.74
CA ARG A 40 15.66 -4.17 -1.73
C ARG A 40 14.66 -3.66 -0.69
N ALA A 41 14.69 -4.26 0.50
CA ALA A 41 13.76 -3.96 1.59
C ALA A 41 13.70 -2.46 1.92
N GLU A 42 14.85 -1.80 1.94
CA GLU A 42 14.97 -0.39 2.28
C GLU A 42 14.26 0.57 1.30
N LYS A 43 14.03 0.14 0.05
CA LYS A 43 13.28 0.92 -0.96
C LYS A 43 11.86 0.39 -1.20
N CYS A 44 11.55 -0.84 -0.80
CA CYS A 44 10.23 -1.42 -1.02
C CYS A 44 9.18 -0.75 -0.14
N ILE A 45 8.06 -0.33 -0.74
CA ILE A 45 6.92 0.30 -0.05
C ILE A 45 5.70 -0.64 0.04
N ASP A 46 5.88 -1.90 -0.37
CA ASP A 46 4.84 -2.95 -0.40
C ASP A 46 3.58 -2.59 -1.19
N CYS A 47 3.68 -1.74 -2.24
CA CYS A 47 2.53 -1.36 -3.06
C CYS A 47 1.94 -2.51 -3.90
N GLY A 48 2.67 -3.61 -4.06
CA GLY A 48 2.20 -4.80 -4.77
C GLY A 48 2.08 -4.65 -6.30
N VAL A 49 2.57 -3.56 -6.91
CA VAL A 49 2.59 -3.41 -8.38
C VAL A 49 3.33 -4.59 -9.04
N CYS A 50 4.43 -5.03 -8.43
CA CYS A 50 5.21 -6.18 -8.89
C CYS A 50 4.44 -7.52 -8.85
N ILE A 51 3.42 -7.66 -7.99
CA ILE A 51 2.52 -8.82 -7.94
C ILE A 51 1.62 -8.79 -9.18
N LYS A 52 0.97 -7.65 -9.46
CA LYS A 52 0.04 -7.50 -10.59
C LYS A 52 0.69 -7.77 -11.95
N VAL A 53 1.93 -7.35 -12.14
CA VAL A 53 2.60 -7.43 -13.45
C VAL A 53 3.36 -8.75 -13.66
N CYS A 54 3.43 -9.61 -12.64
CA CYS A 54 4.15 -10.87 -12.70
C CYS A 54 3.34 -11.97 -13.38
N LYS A 55 3.67 -12.29 -14.64
CA LYS A 55 3.00 -13.36 -15.39
C LYS A 55 3.25 -14.77 -14.83
N GLU A 56 4.35 -14.95 -14.11
CA GLU A 56 4.71 -16.24 -13.49
C GLU A 56 4.10 -16.43 -12.10
N ASN A 57 3.40 -15.42 -11.56
CA ASN A 57 2.94 -15.40 -10.16
C ASN A 57 4.07 -15.69 -9.16
N ALA A 58 5.27 -15.19 -9.46
CA ALA A 58 6.46 -15.33 -8.62
C ALA A 58 6.45 -14.31 -7.47
N ASN A 59 5.99 -13.08 -7.71
CA ASN A 59 5.76 -12.11 -6.64
C ASN A 59 4.40 -12.37 -5.99
N TYR A 60 4.35 -12.39 -4.66
CA TYR A 60 3.12 -12.60 -3.88
C TYR A 60 3.14 -11.77 -2.60
N ALA A 61 1.97 -11.64 -1.95
CA ALA A 61 1.86 -11.06 -0.62
C ALA A 61 1.85 -12.19 0.42
N LEU A 62 2.71 -12.09 1.43
CA LEU A 62 2.67 -12.96 2.60
C LEU A 62 1.57 -12.47 3.53
N THR A 63 0.45 -13.19 3.55
CA THR A 63 -0.72 -13.00 4.41
C THR A 63 -0.84 -14.14 5.43
N ASP A 64 -1.65 -13.94 6.47
CA ASP A 64 -1.92 -14.99 7.45
C ASP A 64 -2.85 -16.06 6.84
N PRO A 65 -2.61 -17.36 7.14
CA PRO A 65 -3.52 -18.42 6.74
C PRO A 65 -4.77 -18.43 7.62
N LEU A 66 -5.88 -18.97 7.11
CA LEU A 66 -7.11 -19.17 7.89
C LEU A 66 -6.91 -20.07 9.12
N THR A 67 -5.89 -20.94 9.13
CA THR A 67 -5.59 -21.77 10.30
C THR A 67 -5.11 -20.97 11.51
N LYS A 68 -4.73 -19.69 11.33
CA LYS A 68 -4.36 -18.80 12.44
C LYS A 68 -5.57 -18.42 13.31
N LEU A 69 -6.80 -18.64 12.82
CA LEU A 69 -8.00 -18.44 13.63
C LEU A 69 -7.99 -19.34 14.88
N ASP A 70 -7.43 -20.55 14.78
CA ASP A 70 -7.33 -21.52 15.88
C ASP A 70 -6.44 -21.04 17.05
N ASP A 71 -5.69 -19.94 16.88
CA ASP A 71 -4.85 -19.35 17.92
C ASP A 71 -5.64 -18.49 18.93
N TYR A 72 -6.94 -18.25 18.68
CA TYR A 72 -7.80 -17.37 19.46
C TYR A 72 -9.10 -18.05 19.89
N ASP A 73 -9.66 -17.63 21.02
CA ASP A 73 -10.92 -18.17 21.55
C ASP A 73 -12.16 -17.54 20.89
N TYR A 74 -12.03 -16.31 20.39
CA TYR A 74 -13.08 -15.61 19.64
C TYR A 74 -12.47 -14.79 18.51
N THR A 75 -12.98 -14.98 17.30
CA THR A 75 -12.41 -14.38 16.08
C THR A 75 -13.39 -13.48 15.36
N ILE A 76 -12.90 -12.34 14.88
CA ILE A 76 -13.71 -11.32 14.20
C ILE A 76 -13.07 -11.01 12.85
N ALA A 77 -13.84 -11.15 11.77
CA ALA A 77 -13.43 -10.63 10.48
C ALA A 77 -13.76 -9.13 10.39
N LEU A 78 -12.73 -8.28 10.39
CA LEU A 78 -12.86 -6.86 10.08
C LEU A 78 -12.77 -6.68 8.56
N THR A 79 -13.88 -6.28 7.95
CA THR A 79 -14.03 -6.14 6.50
C THR A 79 -14.04 -4.68 6.07
N THR A 80 -13.83 -4.48 4.77
CA THR A 80 -14.05 -3.19 4.11
C THR A 80 -15.05 -3.34 2.98
N ALA A 81 -15.64 -2.23 2.56
CA ALA A 81 -16.48 -2.20 1.37
C ALA A 81 -15.80 -2.74 0.10
N VAL A 82 -14.45 -2.78 0.00
CA VAL A 82 -13.76 -3.39 -1.16
C VAL A 82 -14.23 -4.82 -1.37
N LEU A 83 -14.43 -5.57 -0.29
CA LEU A 83 -14.82 -6.99 -0.32
C LEU A 83 -16.11 -7.19 -1.12
N TYR A 84 -17.13 -6.36 -0.88
CA TYR A 84 -18.43 -6.50 -1.55
C TYR A 84 -18.34 -6.31 -3.06
N GLY A 85 -17.45 -5.42 -3.52
CA GLY A 85 -17.19 -5.17 -4.93
C GLY A 85 -16.54 -6.35 -5.67
N GLN A 86 -16.01 -7.35 -4.95
CA GLN A 86 -15.32 -8.48 -5.57
C GLN A 86 -16.28 -9.58 -6.05
N PHE A 87 -17.55 -9.50 -5.67
CA PHE A 87 -18.55 -10.51 -5.96
C PHE A 87 -19.52 -10.02 -7.05
N LYS A 88 -20.11 -10.98 -7.77
CA LYS A 88 -21.14 -10.68 -8.78
C LYS A 88 -22.32 -9.96 -8.12
N GLN A 89 -22.89 -8.96 -8.79
CA GLN A 89 -23.99 -8.09 -8.30
C GLN A 89 -25.29 -8.81 -7.89
N LYS A 90 -25.39 -10.13 -8.10
CA LYS A 90 -26.49 -10.95 -7.59
C LYS A 90 -26.31 -11.33 -6.11
N TYR A 91 -25.11 -11.17 -5.58
CA TYR A 91 -24.80 -11.45 -4.19
C TYR A 91 -24.89 -10.15 -3.40
N GLU A 92 -25.79 -10.14 -2.42
CA GLU A 92 -25.96 -9.01 -1.50
C GLU A 92 -24.91 -9.08 -0.38
N PRO A 93 -24.53 -7.93 0.22
CA PRO A 93 -23.50 -7.90 1.26
C PRO A 93 -23.71 -8.87 2.41
N HIS A 94 -24.96 -9.05 2.88
CA HIS A 94 -25.24 -10.00 3.98
C HIS A 94 -24.74 -11.40 3.64
N LYS A 95 -24.93 -11.89 2.42
CA LYS A 95 -24.49 -13.24 2.04
C LYS A 95 -22.98 -13.40 2.09
N ILE A 96 -22.25 -12.33 1.78
CA ILE A 96 -20.78 -12.31 1.82
C ILE A 96 -20.31 -12.36 3.27
N LEU A 97 -20.94 -11.55 4.14
CA LEU A 97 -20.66 -11.55 5.58
C LEU A 97 -21.04 -12.89 6.23
N SER A 98 -22.20 -13.46 5.92
CA SER A 98 -22.60 -14.80 6.37
C SER A 98 -21.60 -15.88 5.93
N ALA A 99 -21.05 -15.76 4.72
CA ALA A 99 -20.07 -16.71 4.22
C ALA A 99 -18.73 -16.61 4.98
N LEU A 100 -18.38 -15.47 5.57
CA LEU A 100 -17.23 -15.35 6.47
C LEU A 100 -17.49 -16.10 7.78
N LEU A 101 -18.70 -16.00 8.34
CA LEU A 101 -19.07 -16.76 9.54
C LEU A 101 -19.00 -18.27 9.27
N GLU A 102 -19.59 -18.73 8.16
CA GLU A 102 -19.51 -20.15 7.73
C GLU A 102 -18.08 -20.59 7.36
N LEU A 103 -17.17 -19.65 7.07
CA LEU A 103 -15.77 -19.94 6.78
C LEU A 103 -14.98 -20.26 8.06
N GLY A 104 -15.47 -19.84 9.23
CA GLY A 104 -14.88 -20.12 10.53
C GLY A 104 -14.72 -18.91 11.46
N PHE A 105 -15.18 -17.72 11.10
CA PHE A 105 -15.18 -16.57 12.01
C PHE A 105 -16.38 -16.60 12.96
N ASP A 106 -16.19 -16.16 14.21
CA ASP A 106 -17.28 -16.06 15.18
C ASP A 106 -18.13 -14.80 14.98
N ASP A 107 -17.50 -13.71 14.51
CA ASP A 107 -18.17 -12.43 14.27
C ASP A 107 -17.64 -11.72 13.01
N VAL A 108 -18.40 -10.73 12.53
CA VAL A 108 -18.06 -9.90 11.38
C VAL A 108 -18.31 -8.43 11.69
N CYS A 109 -17.36 -7.58 11.34
CA CYS A 109 -17.42 -6.13 11.54
C CYS A 109 -16.96 -5.38 10.27
N GLU A 110 -17.31 -4.10 10.15
CA GLU A 110 -16.94 -3.25 9.01
C GLU A 110 -16.16 -2.00 9.44
N GLU A 111 -15.12 -1.65 8.67
CA GLU A 111 -14.22 -0.51 8.94
C GLU A 111 -14.93 0.87 8.85
N GLY A 112 -16.08 0.96 8.18
CA GLY A 112 -16.78 2.21 7.89
C GLY A 112 -17.21 3.01 9.12
N ASN A 113 -17.35 2.37 10.29
CA ASN A 113 -17.54 3.10 11.55
C ASN A 113 -16.32 3.96 11.91
N GLY A 114 -15.10 3.51 11.61
CA GLY A 114 -13.88 4.27 11.82
C GLY A 114 -13.76 5.42 10.84
N VAL A 115 -14.19 5.19 9.60
CA VAL A 115 -14.30 6.23 8.58
C VAL A 115 -15.26 7.31 9.04
N ARG A 116 -16.38 6.91 9.65
CA ARG A 116 -17.36 7.82 10.23
C ARG A 116 -16.69 8.67 11.30
N ILE A 117 -16.07 8.07 12.31
CA ILE A 117 -15.35 8.76 13.39
C ILE A 117 -14.34 9.77 12.82
N LEU A 118 -13.46 9.31 11.91
CA LEU A 118 -12.43 10.15 11.32
C LEU A 118 -13.02 11.35 10.57
N ASN A 119 -14.12 11.16 9.83
CA ASN A 119 -14.80 12.25 9.13
C ASN A 119 -15.42 13.30 10.07
N ARG A 120 -15.73 12.95 11.32
CA ARG A 120 -16.26 13.89 12.33
C ARG A 120 -15.12 14.61 13.06
N VAL A 121 -13.99 13.93 13.25
CA VAL A 121 -12.79 14.44 13.94
C VAL A 121 -11.94 15.34 13.06
N LEU A 122 -11.74 14.98 11.79
CA LEU A 122 -10.86 15.72 10.88
C LEU A 122 -11.20 17.21 10.77
N PRO A 123 -12.48 17.64 10.64
CA PRO A 123 -12.84 19.06 10.70
C PRO A 123 -12.31 19.82 11.92
N GLN A 124 -12.28 19.19 13.08
CA GLN A 124 -11.78 19.81 14.30
C GLN A 124 -10.26 20.01 14.23
N PHE A 125 -9.54 18.98 13.77
CA PHE A 125 -8.09 19.06 13.53
C PHE A 125 -7.73 20.21 12.57
N LEU A 126 -8.48 20.35 11.47
CA LEU A 126 -8.23 21.40 10.47
C LEU A 126 -8.42 22.82 11.01
N ASN A 127 -9.31 23.02 11.99
CA ASN A 127 -9.53 24.33 12.61
C ASN A 127 -8.44 24.68 13.64
N GLU A 128 -7.71 23.68 14.15
CA GLU A 128 -6.68 23.86 15.18
C GLU A 128 -5.29 24.10 14.55
N GLU A 129 -5.03 23.52 13.38
CA GLU A 129 -3.71 23.48 12.73
C GLU A 129 -3.66 24.33 11.45
N GLU A 130 -3.70 25.66 11.58
CA GLU A 130 -3.61 26.58 10.44
C GLU A 130 -2.19 26.69 9.81
N GLU A 131 -1.15 26.19 10.50
CA GLU A 131 0.25 26.42 10.10
C GLU A 131 0.84 25.37 9.14
N ILE A 132 0.21 24.20 8.98
CA ILE A 132 0.72 23.10 8.14
C ILE A 132 -0.07 23.04 6.84
N SER A 133 0.53 23.47 5.73
CA SER A 133 -0.07 23.39 4.39
C SER A 133 0.98 23.07 3.32
N PRO A 134 0.67 22.23 2.31
CA PRO A 134 -0.57 21.47 2.17
C PRO A 134 -0.65 20.29 3.16
N LEU A 135 -1.85 19.82 3.49
CA LEU A 135 -2.05 18.58 4.25
C LEU A 135 -2.13 17.38 3.30
N ILE A 136 -1.64 16.23 3.76
CA ILE A 136 -1.65 14.96 3.00
C ILE A 136 -2.37 13.89 3.83
N SER A 137 -3.29 13.17 3.21
CA SER A 137 -3.99 12.06 3.86
C SER A 137 -3.05 10.91 4.25
N ALA A 138 -3.29 10.30 5.41
CA ALA A 138 -2.46 9.21 5.95
C ALA A 138 -2.99 7.79 5.63
N THR A 139 -4.00 7.67 4.77
CA THR A 139 -4.85 6.45 4.71
C THR A 139 -4.32 5.37 3.78
N CYS A 140 -3.40 5.71 2.87
CA CYS A 140 -2.74 4.75 2.00
C CYS A 140 -1.33 4.44 2.54
N PRO A 141 -1.08 3.28 3.17
CA PRO A 141 0.22 2.96 3.75
C PRO A 141 1.35 2.91 2.71
N SER A 142 1.02 2.59 1.45
CA SER A 142 1.99 2.66 0.35
C SER A 142 2.45 4.08 0.06
N ILE A 143 1.55 5.07 0.15
CA ILE A 143 1.90 6.48 -0.05
C ILE A 143 2.70 7.01 1.13
N VAL A 144 2.29 6.73 2.37
CA VAL A 144 3.06 7.11 3.55
C VAL A 144 4.49 6.56 3.46
N ARG A 145 4.66 5.29 3.06
CA ARG A 145 6.00 4.70 2.85
C ARG A 145 6.74 5.27 1.65
N LEU A 146 6.04 5.66 0.58
CA LEU A 146 6.64 6.38 -0.55
C LEU A 146 7.22 7.72 -0.06
N ILE A 147 6.47 8.47 0.72
CA ILE A 147 6.94 9.72 1.33
C ILE A 147 8.16 9.44 2.24
N GLN A 148 8.10 8.42 3.10
CA GLN A 148 9.24 8.04 3.95
C GLN A 148 10.54 7.72 3.18
N VAL A 149 10.43 7.16 1.97
CA VAL A 149 11.57 6.66 1.17
C VAL A 149 12.04 7.69 0.15
N SER A 150 11.12 8.39 -0.50
CA SER A 150 11.43 9.25 -1.67
C SER A 150 11.22 10.73 -1.42
N PHE A 151 10.31 11.12 -0.51
CA PHE A 151 9.91 12.52 -0.29
C PHE A 151 9.81 12.88 1.21
N PRO A 152 10.85 12.61 2.01
CA PRO A 152 10.77 12.69 3.47
C PRO A 152 10.48 14.11 4.01
N GLU A 153 10.68 15.14 3.22
CA GLU A 153 10.33 16.54 3.50
C GLU A 153 8.83 16.77 3.68
N PHE A 154 7.97 15.92 3.10
CA PHE A 154 6.51 16.00 3.28
C PHE A 154 5.97 15.14 4.44
N LEU A 155 6.84 14.50 5.25
CA LEU A 155 6.38 13.79 6.44
C LEU A 155 5.62 14.69 7.43
N PRO A 156 6.03 15.96 7.68
CA PRO A 156 5.26 16.87 8.54
C PRO A 156 3.88 17.23 7.98
N ASN A 157 3.67 17.09 6.67
CA ASN A 157 2.41 17.39 6.00
C ASN A 157 1.38 16.26 6.14
N ILE A 158 1.78 15.06 6.61
CA ILE A 158 0.87 13.94 6.81
C ILE A 158 0.00 14.20 8.04
N ILE A 159 -1.32 14.07 7.87
CA ILE A 159 -2.29 14.21 8.98
C ILE A 159 -1.97 13.17 10.08
N PRO A 160 -1.72 13.59 11.34
CA PRO A 160 -1.27 12.73 12.42
C PRO A 160 -2.43 11.97 13.12
N LEU A 161 -3.38 11.47 12.34
CA LEU A 161 -4.52 10.68 12.83
C LEU A 161 -4.34 9.20 12.49
N GLN A 162 -4.84 8.33 13.37
CA GLN A 162 -4.81 6.87 13.17
C GLN A 162 -5.67 6.44 11.98
N GLU A 163 -5.33 5.29 11.40
CA GLU A 163 -6.14 4.68 10.34
C GLU A 163 -7.49 4.19 10.89
N PRO A 164 -8.60 4.31 10.13
CA PRO A 164 -9.94 3.91 10.57
C PRO A 164 -10.03 2.48 11.14
N MET A 165 -9.34 1.52 10.51
CA MET A 165 -9.27 0.15 10.99
C MET A 165 -8.67 0.02 12.40
N GLU A 166 -7.69 0.84 12.78
CA GLU A 166 -7.07 0.76 14.11
C GLU A 166 -8.03 1.30 15.18
N ILE A 167 -8.69 2.43 14.87
CA ILE A 167 -9.70 3.04 15.74
C ILE A 167 -10.82 2.03 16.04
N VAL A 168 -11.38 1.44 15.00
CA VAL A 168 -12.50 0.49 15.13
C VAL A 168 -12.09 -0.79 15.83
N THR A 169 -10.92 -1.34 15.49
CA THR A 169 -10.43 -2.58 16.09
C THR A 169 -10.26 -2.43 17.59
N ARG A 170 -9.64 -1.33 18.05
CA ARG A 170 -9.45 -1.03 19.47
C ARG A 170 -10.78 -1.06 20.24
N ASP A 171 -11.80 -0.39 19.70
CA ASP A 171 -13.09 -0.25 20.36
C ASP A 171 -13.88 -1.58 20.35
N ILE A 172 -13.86 -2.32 19.24
CA ILE A 172 -14.47 -3.65 19.14
C ILE A 172 -13.83 -4.61 20.13
N LYS A 173 -12.50 -4.65 20.19
CA LYS A 173 -11.76 -5.61 21.03
C LYS A 173 -12.09 -5.40 22.51
N LYS A 174 -12.13 -4.15 22.97
CA LYS A 174 -12.56 -3.81 24.34
C LYS A 174 -14.01 -4.23 24.62
N LYS A 175 -14.93 -3.84 23.74
CA LYS A 175 -16.35 -4.16 23.89
C LYS A 175 -16.60 -5.67 23.95
N LYS A 176 -15.97 -6.44 23.06
CA LYS A 176 -16.13 -7.89 22.98
C LYS A 176 -15.47 -8.62 24.15
N ALA A 177 -14.34 -8.13 24.65
CA ALA A 177 -13.71 -8.65 25.86
C ALA A 177 -14.64 -8.54 27.07
N GLU A 178 -15.30 -7.39 27.23
CA GLU A 178 -16.29 -7.17 28.30
C GLU A 178 -17.56 -8.02 28.11
N GLU A 179 -18.10 -8.09 26.88
CA GLU A 179 -19.31 -8.87 26.58
C GLU A 179 -19.14 -10.38 26.80
N LEU A 180 -17.95 -10.91 26.51
CA LEU A 180 -17.66 -12.34 26.52
C LEU A 180 -16.89 -12.81 27.77
N ASP A 181 -16.51 -11.90 28.66
CA ASP A 181 -15.64 -12.17 29.81
C ASP A 181 -14.31 -12.84 29.40
N LEU A 182 -13.71 -12.33 28.32
CA LEU A 182 -12.43 -12.78 27.77
C LEU A 182 -11.36 -11.69 27.93
N SER A 183 -10.09 -12.07 28.04
CA SER A 183 -8.98 -11.12 27.96
C SER A 183 -8.75 -10.67 26.51
N LEU A 184 -8.12 -9.51 26.33
CA LEU A 184 -7.92 -8.92 24.99
C LEU A 184 -7.09 -9.83 24.08
N ASP A 185 -6.14 -10.59 24.61
CA ASP A 185 -5.29 -11.53 23.86
C ASP A 185 -6.03 -12.79 23.40
N GLN A 186 -7.18 -13.12 24.00
CA GLN A 186 -8.04 -14.22 23.56
C GLN A 186 -8.93 -13.85 22.36
N ILE A 187 -9.03 -12.56 22.02
CA ILE A 187 -9.84 -12.05 20.91
C ILE A 187 -8.94 -11.74 19.72
N GLY A 188 -9.13 -12.47 18.63
CA GLY A 188 -8.40 -12.29 17.38
C GLY A 188 -9.21 -11.47 16.37
N ILE A 189 -8.75 -10.28 16.03
CA ILE A 189 -9.36 -9.49 14.94
C ILE A 189 -8.51 -9.63 13.67
N PHE A 190 -9.14 -10.08 12.59
CA PHE A 190 -8.50 -10.36 11.32
C PHE A 190 -8.99 -9.39 10.24
N TYR A 191 -8.08 -8.59 9.70
CA TYR A 191 -8.40 -7.62 8.66
C TYR A 191 -8.39 -8.28 7.27
N ILE A 192 -9.53 -8.19 6.57
CA ILE A 192 -9.70 -8.72 5.22
C ILE A 192 -9.25 -7.68 4.19
N THR A 193 -8.07 -7.89 3.59
CA THR A 193 -7.37 -6.84 2.83
C THR A 193 -7.30 -7.07 1.32
N SER A 194 -7.34 -5.97 0.57
CA SER A 194 -6.96 -5.89 -0.84
C SER A 194 -5.50 -5.48 -1.07
N CYS A 195 -4.74 -5.22 0.00
CA CYS A 195 -3.50 -4.46 -0.06
C CYS A 195 -2.35 -5.12 0.75
N PRO A 196 -1.21 -5.45 0.11
CA PRO A 196 -0.03 -5.97 0.79
C PRO A 196 0.57 -4.95 1.74
N ALA A 197 0.58 -3.67 1.39
CA ALA A 197 1.11 -2.63 2.28
C ALA A 197 0.33 -2.54 3.60
N LYS A 198 -0.96 -2.93 3.61
CA LYS A 198 -1.75 -3.02 4.84
C LYS A 198 -1.29 -4.19 5.72
N VAL A 199 -0.96 -5.33 5.13
CA VAL A 199 -0.34 -6.46 5.85
C VAL A 199 0.96 -6.01 6.54
N THR A 200 1.80 -5.27 5.80
CA THR A 200 3.01 -4.70 6.40
C THR A 200 2.69 -3.64 7.45
N ALA A 201 1.66 -2.81 7.26
CA ALA A 201 1.28 -1.77 8.24
C ALA A 201 0.82 -2.40 9.56
N ILE A 202 0.10 -3.52 9.53
CA ILE A 202 -0.31 -4.21 10.77
C ILE A 202 0.91 -4.82 11.49
N ASN A 203 1.84 -5.43 10.75
CA ASN A 203 3.06 -6.03 11.32
C ASN A 203 4.18 -5.00 11.65
N SER A 204 4.10 -3.80 11.09
CA SER A 204 5.06 -2.71 11.27
C SER A 204 4.31 -1.36 11.11
N PRO A 205 3.60 -0.93 12.18
CA PRO A 205 2.66 0.20 12.13
C PRO A 205 3.26 1.54 11.73
N LEU A 206 2.43 2.30 11.02
CA LEU A 206 2.69 3.68 10.62
C LEU A 206 2.07 4.61 11.65
N GLY A 207 2.83 4.94 12.68
CA GLY A 207 2.42 5.89 13.71
C GLY A 207 1.81 5.30 14.97
N LEU A 208 1.77 3.96 15.09
CA LEU A 208 1.47 3.26 16.33
C LEU A 208 2.70 2.48 16.80
N GLU A 209 2.73 2.11 18.09
CA GLU A 209 3.75 1.19 18.61
C GLU A 209 3.44 -0.25 18.17
N GLU A 210 2.20 -0.67 18.31
CA GLU A 210 1.68 -1.97 17.90
C GLU A 210 0.29 -1.78 17.28
N SER A 211 -0.10 -2.67 16.36
CA SER A 211 -1.45 -2.68 15.77
C SER A 211 -2.41 -3.39 16.73
N TYR A 212 -3.67 -2.98 16.75
CA TYR A 212 -4.71 -3.69 17.48
C TYR A 212 -5.19 -4.96 16.73
N ILE A 213 -4.75 -5.15 15.49
CA ILE A 213 -5.16 -6.21 14.58
C ILE A 213 -4.20 -7.39 14.66
N ASP A 214 -4.76 -8.58 14.81
CA ASP A 214 -4.03 -9.81 15.13
C ASP A 214 -3.64 -10.63 13.89
N GLY A 215 -4.39 -10.47 12.80
CA GLY A 215 -4.12 -11.15 11.55
C GLY A 215 -4.62 -10.41 10.32
N VAL A 216 -4.07 -10.76 9.16
CA VAL A 216 -4.37 -10.13 7.89
C VAL A 216 -4.53 -11.17 6.81
N ILE A 217 -5.74 -11.30 6.29
CA ILE A 217 -6.09 -12.30 5.28
C ILE A 217 -6.42 -11.57 3.98
N SER A 218 -5.86 -12.05 2.86
CA SER A 218 -6.13 -11.41 1.58
C SER A 218 -7.49 -11.85 1.03
N ILE A 219 -8.18 -10.91 0.38
CA ILE A 219 -9.39 -11.19 -0.41
C ILE A 219 -9.14 -12.31 -1.43
N MET A 220 -7.98 -12.30 -2.10
CA MET A 220 -7.62 -13.29 -3.10
C MET A 220 -7.58 -14.72 -2.54
N ASP A 221 -7.11 -14.89 -1.30
CA ASP A 221 -7.00 -16.21 -0.66
C ASP A 221 -8.37 -16.77 -0.28
N ILE A 222 -9.28 -15.92 0.20
CA ILE A 222 -10.61 -16.33 0.68
C ILE A 222 -11.71 -16.27 -0.37
N TYR A 223 -11.48 -15.64 -1.53
CA TYR A 223 -12.51 -15.48 -2.57
C TYR A 223 -13.12 -16.83 -3.02
N ARG A 224 -12.26 -17.82 -3.30
CA ARG A 224 -12.71 -19.15 -3.74
C ARG A 224 -13.47 -19.91 -2.64
N PRO A 225 -12.98 -19.98 -1.39
CA PRO A 225 -13.76 -20.48 -0.26
C PRO A 225 -15.13 -19.79 -0.12
N LEU A 226 -15.18 -18.46 -0.10
CA LEU A 226 -16.42 -17.70 0.08
C LEU A 226 -17.44 -17.98 -1.02
N ILE A 227 -17.03 -18.03 -2.29
CA ILE A 227 -17.92 -18.35 -3.42
C ILE A 227 -18.56 -19.75 -3.29
N LYS A 228 -17.89 -20.71 -2.66
CA LYS A 228 -18.45 -22.05 -2.43
C LYS A 228 -19.54 -22.04 -1.36
N LEU A 229 -19.41 -21.16 -0.36
CA LEU A 229 -20.33 -21.07 0.79
C LEU A 229 -21.52 -20.14 0.53
N ILE A 230 -21.32 -19.06 -0.24
CA ILE A 230 -22.24 -17.92 -0.36
C ILE A 230 -23.69 -18.24 -0.76
N ASN A 231 -23.95 -19.38 -1.42
CA ASN A 231 -25.32 -19.77 -1.80
C ASN A 231 -26.05 -20.56 -0.72
N ASP A 232 -25.31 -21.17 0.21
CA ASP A 232 -25.81 -22.11 1.22
C ASP A 232 -25.78 -21.51 2.65
N VAL A 233 -25.41 -20.24 2.76
CA VAL A 233 -25.35 -19.50 4.03
C VAL A 233 -26.72 -19.43 4.70
N LYS A 234 -26.73 -19.61 6.02
CA LYS A 234 -27.97 -19.59 6.83
C LYS A 234 -27.99 -18.49 7.87
N ILE A 235 -26.82 -18.05 8.30
CA ILE A 235 -26.67 -17.00 9.32
C ILE A 235 -26.95 -15.65 8.64
N GLU A 236 -27.76 -14.80 9.28
CA GLU A 236 -27.99 -13.43 8.81
C GLU A 236 -27.31 -12.44 9.78
N PRO A 237 -26.15 -11.88 9.42
CA PRO A 237 -25.50 -10.87 10.25
C PRO A 237 -26.23 -9.53 10.16
N ASP A 238 -26.06 -8.69 11.19
CA ASP A 238 -26.59 -7.33 11.16
C ASP A 238 -25.93 -6.52 10.03
N LEU A 239 -26.75 -5.89 9.19
CA LEU A 239 -26.31 -5.03 8.08
C LEU A 239 -26.16 -3.56 8.47
N ASN A 240 -26.58 -3.16 9.68
CA ASN A 240 -26.49 -1.78 10.17
C ASN A 240 -25.05 -1.27 10.31
N GLN A 241 -24.07 -2.15 10.07
CA GLN A 241 -22.65 -1.84 10.04
C GLN A 241 -22.16 -1.30 8.68
N ILE A 242 -22.92 -1.42 7.58
CA ILE A 242 -22.50 -0.94 6.24
C ILE A 242 -23.00 0.49 6.00
N SER A 243 -22.06 1.40 5.73
CA SER A 243 -22.36 2.83 5.49
C SER A 243 -22.06 3.28 4.05
N LYS A 244 -22.75 4.33 3.60
CA LYS A 244 -22.38 5.02 2.35
C LYS A 244 -20.99 5.64 2.48
N GLU A 245 -20.63 6.12 3.67
CA GLU A 245 -19.29 6.61 3.99
C GLU A 245 -18.21 5.54 3.79
N GLY A 246 -18.41 4.33 4.32
CA GLY A 246 -17.47 3.21 4.16
C GLY A 246 -17.35 2.75 2.71
N ILE A 247 -18.47 2.70 1.96
CA ILE A 247 -18.45 2.40 0.52
C ILE A 247 -17.74 3.49 -0.29
N GLY A 248 -17.93 4.75 0.09
CA GLY A 248 -17.22 5.87 -0.50
C GLY A 248 -15.70 5.74 -0.31
N TRP A 249 -15.28 5.47 0.93
CA TRP A 249 -13.89 5.52 1.40
C TRP A 249 -12.91 4.68 0.61
N VAL A 250 -13.38 3.58 0.03
CA VAL A 250 -12.53 2.64 -0.72
C VAL A 250 -12.23 3.12 -2.15
N LYS A 251 -12.87 4.20 -2.60
CA LYS A 251 -12.66 4.86 -3.89
C LYS A 251 -11.82 6.12 -3.71
N SER A 252 -11.07 6.48 -4.75
CA SER A 252 -10.36 7.77 -4.80
C SER A 252 -11.33 8.96 -4.79
N GLY A 253 -11.00 10.00 -4.04
CA GLY A 253 -11.69 11.29 -4.03
C GLY A 253 -12.84 11.39 -3.03
N GLU A 254 -13.10 10.37 -2.23
CA GLU A 254 -14.17 10.45 -1.23
C GLU A 254 -13.84 11.42 -0.09
N GLN A 255 -12.57 11.51 0.33
CA GLN A 255 -12.18 12.45 1.38
C GLN A 255 -12.29 13.88 0.87
N GLN A 256 -11.87 14.11 -0.38
CA GLN A 256 -12.11 15.39 -1.06
C GLN A 256 -13.59 15.80 -1.05
N ASN A 257 -14.48 14.89 -1.44
CA ASN A 257 -15.91 15.22 -1.66
C ASN A 257 -16.70 15.52 -0.37
N LYS A 258 -16.18 15.16 0.80
CA LYS A 258 -16.89 15.32 2.09
C LYS A 258 -16.36 16.44 2.97
N HIS A 259 -15.17 16.96 2.68
CA HIS A 259 -14.55 18.00 3.49
C HIS A 259 -14.64 19.35 2.78
N TYR A 260 -15.83 19.95 2.82
CA TYR A 260 -16.11 21.32 2.34
C TYR A 260 -15.32 22.43 3.07
N GLN A 261 -14.50 22.07 4.06
CA GLN A 261 -13.70 23.01 4.85
C GLN A 261 -12.34 23.32 4.23
N PHE A 262 -11.83 22.48 3.33
CA PHE A 262 -10.65 22.83 2.54
C PHE A 262 -11.03 23.88 1.50
N LYS A 263 -10.26 24.97 1.38
CA LYS A 263 -10.52 25.99 0.34
C LYS A 263 -10.21 25.40 -1.04
N SER A 264 -9.19 24.55 -1.08
CA SER A 264 -8.78 23.83 -2.28
C SER A 264 -8.26 22.43 -1.92
N SER A 265 -8.70 21.41 -2.64
CA SER A 265 -8.29 20.02 -2.42
C SER A 265 -8.09 19.29 -3.74
N LEU A 266 -7.22 18.28 -3.73
CA LEU A 266 -6.94 17.45 -4.90
C LEU A 266 -6.84 15.98 -4.50
N ALA A 267 -7.66 15.13 -5.14
CA ALA A 267 -7.50 13.68 -5.07
C ALA A 267 -6.68 13.16 -6.26
N VAL A 268 -5.67 12.36 -5.97
CA VAL A 268 -4.78 11.76 -6.98
C VAL A 268 -4.65 10.27 -6.70
N ASP A 269 -4.99 9.47 -7.70
CA ASP A 269 -4.82 8.02 -7.66
C ASP A 269 -3.80 7.53 -8.67
N GLY A 270 -3.25 6.35 -8.37
CA GLY A 270 -2.18 5.74 -9.15
C GLY A 270 -0.83 6.30 -8.73
N ILE A 271 0.07 5.39 -8.33
CA ILE A 271 1.34 5.76 -7.72
C ILE A 271 2.22 6.65 -8.61
N ASP A 272 2.20 6.46 -9.93
CA ASP A 272 2.98 7.29 -10.86
C ASP A 272 2.45 8.73 -10.90
N ASN A 273 1.13 8.93 -10.83
CA ASN A 273 0.53 10.24 -10.74
C ASN A 273 0.86 10.91 -9.40
N VAL A 274 0.81 10.15 -8.30
CA VAL A 274 1.17 10.66 -6.98
C VAL A 274 2.64 11.10 -6.93
N ILE A 275 3.56 10.29 -7.48
CA ILE A 275 4.98 10.66 -7.61
C ILE A 275 5.12 11.97 -8.40
N SER A 276 4.45 12.07 -9.54
CA SER A 276 4.49 13.29 -10.35
C SER A 276 4.00 14.52 -9.58
N ILE A 277 2.98 14.40 -8.74
CA ILE A 277 2.46 15.52 -7.95
C ILE A 277 3.39 15.87 -6.79
N LEU A 278 3.97 14.88 -6.12
CA LEU A 278 4.98 15.10 -5.07
C LEU A 278 6.22 15.81 -5.63
N GLU A 279 6.68 15.45 -6.83
CA GLU A 279 7.79 16.15 -7.51
C GLU A 279 7.45 17.62 -7.84
N GLU A 280 6.20 17.91 -8.23
CA GLU A 280 5.76 19.29 -8.47
C GLU A 280 5.67 20.09 -7.16
N LEU A 281 5.24 19.45 -6.07
CA LEU A 281 5.27 20.06 -4.73
C LEU A 281 6.70 20.37 -4.28
N GLU A 282 7.67 19.48 -4.51
CA GLU A 282 9.10 19.73 -4.20
C GLU A 282 9.66 20.92 -4.98
N ARG A 283 9.16 21.15 -6.20
CA ARG A 283 9.51 22.31 -7.04
C ARG A 283 8.82 23.61 -6.60
N GLY A 284 7.96 23.56 -5.58
CA GLY A 284 7.22 24.71 -5.08
C GLY A 284 6.00 25.08 -5.94
N HIS A 285 5.48 24.16 -6.76
CA HIS A 285 4.22 24.34 -7.48
C HIS A 285 3.04 23.88 -6.61
N LEU A 286 1.80 24.10 -7.07
CA LEU A 286 0.54 23.64 -6.44
C LEU A 286 0.32 24.15 -5.01
N GLN A 287 0.87 25.32 -4.67
CA GLN A 287 0.78 25.94 -3.34
C GLN A 287 -0.64 26.45 -3.02
N GLU A 288 -1.51 26.53 -4.02
CA GLU A 288 -2.92 26.88 -3.90
C GLU A 288 -3.81 25.72 -3.44
N ILE A 289 -3.28 24.49 -3.33
CA ILE A 289 -4.00 23.32 -2.84
C ILE A 289 -3.73 23.17 -1.35
N ASP A 290 -4.77 23.10 -0.51
CA ASP A 290 -4.62 22.95 0.94
C ASP A 290 -4.57 21.48 1.38
N PHE A 291 -5.12 20.57 0.56
CA PHE A 291 -5.24 19.16 0.91
C PHE A 291 -5.07 18.22 -0.28
N PHE A 292 -4.26 17.19 -0.08
CA PHE A 292 -4.05 16.11 -1.03
C PHE A 292 -4.55 14.78 -0.46
N GLU A 293 -5.46 14.15 -1.20
CA GLU A 293 -5.82 12.75 -1.01
C GLU A 293 -5.02 11.89 -2.00
N PHE A 294 -4.02 11.16 -1.49
CA PHE A 294 -3.18 10.33 -2.33
C PHE A 294 -3.47 8.84 -2.15
N THR A 295 -3.70 8.14 -3.26
CA THR A 295 -3.88 6.68 -3.26
C THR A 295 -2.97 6.01 -4.28
N ALA A 296 -2.25 4.95 -3.86
CA ALA A 296 -1.27 4.29 -4.72
C ALA A 296 -1.90 3.49 -5.88
N CYS A 297 -3.12 3.00 -5.69
CA CYS A 297 -3.82 2.18 -6.68
C CYS A 297 -4.81 3.04 -7.47
N PRO A 298 -4.89 2.92 -8.81
CA PRO A 298 -5.82 3.75 -9.56
C PRO A 298 -7.27 3.31 -9.33
N GLY A 299 -8.14 4.29 -9.05
CA GLY A 299 -9.49 4.11 -8.52
C GLY A 299 -9.57 3.95 -7.00
N GLY A 300 -8.45 3.99 -6.25
CA GLY A 300 -8.41 3.72 -4.81
C GLY A 300 -8.22 2.23 -4.47
N CYS A 301 -8.68 1.82 -3.28
CA CYS A 301 -8.49 0.46 -2.77
C CYS A 301 -9.22 -0.64 -3.59
N ILE A 302 -10.24 -0.28 -4.37
CA ILE A 302 -10.88 -1.16 -5.36
C ILE A 302 -9.92 -1.54 -6.50
N GLY A 303 -8.87 -0.76 -6.70
CA GLY A 303 -7.76 -1.05 -7.59
C GLY A 303 -6.63 -1.82 -6.92
N GLY A 304 -6.80 -2.36 -5.71
CA GLY A 304 -5.77 -3.08 -4.97
C GLY A 304 -5.18 -4.32 -5.69
N PRO A 305 -3.94 -4.74 -5.38
CA PRO A 305 -3.29 -5.89 -6.01
C PRO A 305 -3.77 -7.25 -5.52
N LEU A 306 -4.51 -7.32 -4.40
CA LEU A 306 -5.09 -8.58 -3.89
C LEU A 306 -6.60 -8.70 -4.18
N ASN A 307 -7.11 -7.87 -5.09
CA ASN A 307 -8.47 -7.96 -5.60
C ASN A 307 -8.58 -9.03 -6.69
N VAL A 308 -9.77 -9.61 -6.83
CA VAL A 308 -10.06 -10.66 -7.82
C VAL A 308 -10.87 -10.12 -8.99
N GLU A 309 -11.80 -9.19 -8.73
CA GLU A 309 -12.64 -8.62 -9.76
C GLU A 309 -11.96 -7.42 -10.44
N ASN A 310 -12.36 -7.14 -11.68
CA ASN A 310 -11.96 -5.93 -12.37
C ASN A 310 -12.47 -4.69 -11.61
N ARG A 311 -11.58 -3.71 -11.39
CA ARG A 311 -11.90 -2.50 -10.61
C ARG A 311 -13.14 -1.74 -11.11
N PHE A 312 -13.39 -1.69 -12.42
CA PHE A 312 -14.53 -0.96 -12.98
C PHE A 312 -15.83 -1.70 -12.70
N ILE A 313 -15.81 -3.03 -12.75
CA ILE A 313 -16.97 -3.87 -12.39
C ILE A 313 -17.24 -3.79 -10.89
N ALA A 314 -16.18 -3.84 -10.07
CA ALA A 314 -16.27 -3.67 -8.63
C ALA A 314 -16.86 -2.30 -8.25
N GLN A 315 -16.43 -1.23 -8.94
CA GLN A 315 -16.98 0.11 -8.75
C GLN A 315 -18.50 0.14 -9.01
N VAL A 316 -18.97 -0.40 -10.14
CA VAL A 316 -20.41 -0.45 -10.46
C VAL A 316 -21.19 -1.26 -9.41
N ALA A 317 -20.63 -2.36 -8.91
CA ALA A 317 -21.25 -3.15 -7.85
C ALA A 317 -21.42 -2.33 -6.55
N LEU A 318 -20.38 -1.60 -6.15
CA LEU A 318 -20.41 -0.74 -4.97
C LEU A 318 -21.36 0.45 -5.12
N GLU A 319 -21.44 1.06 -6.29
CA GLU A 319 -22.41 2.13 -6.57
C GLU A 319 -23.85 1.63 -6.42
N LYS A 320 -24.14 0.42 -6.90
CA LYS A 320 -25.46 -0.20 -6.72
C LYS A 320 -25.78 -0.42 -5.24
N ILE A 321 -24.85 -0.98 -4.47
CA ILE A 321 -25.03 -1.18 -3.01
C ILE A 321 -25.26 0.17 -2.32
N SER A 322 -24.42 1.17 -2.61
CA SER A 322 -24.54 2.52 -2.05
C SER A 322 -25.89 3.18 -2.35
N ASN A 323 -26.47 2.94 -3.53
CA ASN A 323 -27.78 3.48 -3.91
C ASN A 323 -28.95 2.76 -3.21
N GLN A 324 -28.76 1.50 -2.82
CA GLN A 324 -29.77 0.71 -2.12
C GLN A 324 -29.79 0.97 -0.61
N LEU A 325 -28.68 1.44 -0.04
CA LEU A 325 -28.63 1.84 1.37
C LEU A 325 -29.52 3.06 1.63
N SER A 326 -30.44 2.93 2.58
CA SER A 326 -31.21 4.04 3.12
C SER A 326 -30.30 5.04 3.84
N MET A 327 -30.66 6.33 3.82
CA MET A 327 -29.97 7.35 4.63
C MET A 327 -30.22 7.20 6.15
N SER A 328 -31.20 6.39 6.54
CA SER A 328 -31.62 6.22 7.92
C SER A 328 -30.68 5.31 8.71
N SER A 329 -29.94 5.95 9.61
CA SER A 329 -29.53 5.51 10.95
C SER A 329 -28.80 4.19 11.06
N ILE A 330 -27.50 4.22 10.76
CA ILE A 330 -26.53 3.48 11.57
C ILE A 330 -26.68 4.04 12.99
N GLU A 331 -26.98 3.20 13.97
CA GLU A 331 -26.95 3.63 15.37
C GLU A 331 -25.54 4.10 15.70
N GLU A 332 -25.39 5.41 15.91
CA GLU A 332 -24.14 5.95 16.40
C GLU A 332 -24.00 5.50 17.85
N SER A 333 -22.99 4.67 18.12
CA SER A 333 -22.66 4.24 19.48
C SER A 333 -22.18 5.41 20.36
N LEU A 334 -21.72 6.50 19.74
CA LEU A 334 -21.22 7.70 20.38
C LEU A 334 -21.79 8.94 19.69
N SER A 335 -22.22 9.92 20.47
CA SER A 335 -22.60 11.26 20.00
C SER A 335 -21.40 12.00 19.41
N THR A 336 -21.66 13.02 18.59
CA THR A 336 -20.59 13.84 18.02
C THR A 336 -19.76 14.53 19.11
N GLU A 337 -20.41 14.92 20.21
CA GLU A 337 -19.76 15.54 21.37
C GLU A 337 -18.76 14.59 22.04
N GLU A 338 -19.13 13.32 22.24
CA GLU A 338 -18.24 12.29 22.80
C GLU A 338 -17.05 12.03 21.86
N LEU A 339 -17.29 11.92 20.56
CA LEU A 339 -16.20 11.75 19.59
C LEU A 339 -15.20 12.91 19.64
N LEU A 340 -15.68 14.15 19.71
CA LEU A 340 -14.81 15.32 19.80
C LEU A 340 -14.09 15.40 21.15
N GLN A 341 -14.69 14.90 22.22
CA GLN A 341 -14.03 14.80 23.52
C GLN A 341 -12.88 13.79 23.48
N ASN A 342 -13.11 12.59 22.95
CA ASN A 342 -12.07 11.57 22.79
C ASN A 342 -10.91 12.06 21.89
N TYR A 343 -11.23 12.83 20.84
CA TYR A 343 -10.21 13.48 20.02
C TYR A 343 -9.33 14.44 20.84
N LYS A 344 -9.92 15.29 21.68
CA LYS A 344 -9.17 16.22 22.55
C LYS A 344 -8.30 15.50 23.58
N GLU A 345 -8.71 14.31 23.97
CA GLU A 345 -7.93 13.42 24.86
C GLU A 345 -6.81 12.68 24.11
N GLY A 346 -6.72 12.86 22.78
CA GLY A 346 -5.67 12.30 21.93
C GLY A 346 -5.95 10.87 21.47
N GLU A 347 -7.15 10.33 21.68
CA GLU A 347 -7.46 8.93 21.42
C GLU A 347 -7.29 8.50 19.95
N TYR A 348 -7.46 9.44 19.02
CA TYR A 348 -7.38 9.18 17.58
C TYR A 348 -6.07 9.63 16.95
N ASN A 349 -5.15 10.20 17.74
CA ASN A 349 -3.86 10.66 17.25
C ASN A 349 -2.89 9.48 17.12
N ILE A 350 -1.95 9.58 16.19
CA ILE A 350 -0.83 8.63 16.15
C ILE A 350 -0.04 8.71 17.46
N SER A 351 0.35 7.57 18.01
CA SER A 351 1.17 7.51 19.24
C SER A 351 2.67 7.71 18.97
N LYS A 352 3.08 7.66 17.69
CA LYS A 352 4.47 7.75 17.27
C LYS A 352 4.60 8.57 15.99
N LEU A 353 5.61 9.44 15.92
CA LEU A 353 5.91 10.18 14.69
C LEU A 353 6.38 9.24 13.58
N ILE A 354 5.87 9.46 12.37
CA ILE A 354 6.32 8.78 11.17
C ILE A 354 7.68 9.36 10.79
N LYS A 355 8.71 8.51 10.79
CA LYS A 355 10.10 8.93 10.51
C LYS A 355 10.52 8.58 9.09
N PRO A 356 11.48 9.30 8.48
CA PRO A 356 12.08 8.88 7.23
C PRO A 356 12.62 7.46 7.35
N ARG A 357 12.42 6.64 6.32
CA ARG A 357 13.11 5.35 6.25
C ARG A 357 14.55 5.64 5.84
N PRO A 358 15.54 4.97 6.45
CA PRO A 358 16.92 5.17 6.05
C PRO A 358 17.07 4.73 4.60
N ASN A 359 17.10 5.70 3.69
CA ASN A 359 17.55 5.46 2.33
C ASN A 359 18.93 4.82 2.42
N SER A 360 19.20 3.88 1.52
CA SER A 360 20.54 3.31 1.37
C SER A 360 21.53 4.45 1.15
N LYS A 361 22.15 4.93 2.22
CA LYS A 361 23.22 5.91 2.15
C LYS A 361 24.27 5.29 1.24
N LEU A 362 24.76 6.06 0.27
CA LEU A 362 25.87 5.59 -0.56
C LEU A 362 27.05 5.17 0.33
N ASP A 363 27.26 5.86 1.45
CA ASP A 363 28.16 5.45 2.51
C ASP A 363 27.71 6.01 3.88
N ASN A 364 28.10 5.36 4.97
CA ASN A 364 27.85 5.88 6.32
C ASN A 364 28.76 7.09 6.63
N ASP A 365 29.91 7.18 5.96
CA ASP A 365 30.81 8.33 6.01
C ASP A 365 30.39 9.39 4.98
N ILE A 366 30.11 10.61 5.45
CA ILE A 366 29.64 11.72 4.60
C ILE A 366 30.62 12.03 3.46
N LYS A 367 31.94 12.01 3.71
CA LYS A 367 32.95 12.30 2.68
C LYS A 367 32.95 11.19 1.62
N LYS A 368 32.85 9.93 2.04
CA LYS A 368 32.72 8.80 1.10
C LYS A 368 31.41 8.87 0.32
N ALA A 369 30.32 9.27 0.97
CA ALA A 369 29.02 9.43 0.31
C ALA A 369 29.08 10.51 -0.79
N ILE A 370 29.69 11.66 -0.52
CA ILE A 370 29.92 12.72 -1.53
C ILE A 370 30.76 12.19 -2.69
N ASN A 371 31.89 11.53 -2.41
CA ASN A 371 32.72 10.94 -3.47
C ASN A 371 31.96 9.90 -4.32
N LYS A 372 31.07 9.12 -3.68
CA LYS A 372 30.22 8.15 -4.37
C LYS A 372 29.12 8.84 -5.19
N LEU A 373 28.57 9.98 -4.75
CA LEU A 373 27.65 10.79 -5.56
C LEU A 373 28.33 11.29 -6.83
N ASP A 374 29.52 11.89 -6.72
CA ASP A 374 30.29 12.32 -7.90
C ASP A 374 30.64 11.16 -8.83
N SER A 375 30.88 9.97 -8.27
CA SER A 375 31.16 8.76 -9.04
C SER A 375 29.90 8.23 -9.73
N LEU A 376 28.75 8.33 -9.07
CA LEU A 376 27.44 7.94 -9.60
C LEU A 376 27.08 8.78 -10.83
N GLU A 377 27.17 10.11 -10.74
CA GLU A 377 26.90 11.02 -11.85
C GLU A 377 27.83 10.78 -13.04
N ARG A 378 29.12 10.51 -12.75
CA ARG A 378 30.11 10.15 -13.77
C ARG A 378 29.82 8.82 -14.43
N GLU A 379 29.35 7.81 -13.71
CA GLU A 379 28.97 6.53 -14.33
C GLU A 379 27.64 6.64 -15.08
N GLU A 380 26.66 7.35 -14.53
CA GLU A 380 25.36 7.60 -15.17
C GLU A 380 25.52 8.28 -16.54
N SER A 381 26.34 9.34 -16.62
CA SER A 381 26.64 10.04 -17.88
C SER A 381 27.35 9.19 -18.94
N ARG A 382 27.96 8.06 -18.55
CA ARG A 382 28.60 7.10 -19.48
C ARG A 382 27.63 6.01 -19.95
N LEU A 383 26.46 5.90 -19.33
CA LEU A 383 25.42 4.97 -19.71
C LEU A 383 24.52 5.58 -20.79
N PRO A 384 23.74 4.74 -21.54
CA PRO A 384 22.94 5.23 -22.66
C PRO A 384 21.79 6.18 -22.32
N GLY A 385 21.37 6.28 -21.06
CA GLY A 385 20.23 7.12 -20.64
C GLY A 385 18.87 6.65 -21.18
N LEU A 386 18.71 5.37 -21.50
CA LEU A 386 17.48 4.84 -22.13
C LEU A 386 16.48 4.21 -21.14
N ASP A 387 16.91 3.94 -19.92
CA ASP A 387 16.10 3.33 -18.85
C ASP A 387 15.30 2.08 -19.26
N CYS A 388 15.84 1.30 -20.20
CA CYS A 388 15.16 0.17 -20.82
C CYS A 388 14.98 -1.07 -19.92
N THR A 389 15.57 -1.09 -18.71
CA THR A 389 15.59 -2.21 -17.76
C THR A 389 16.22 -3.53 -18.22
N ALA A 390 16.77 -3.59 -19.43
CA ALA A 390 17.25 -4.84 -20.03
C ALA A 390 18.45 -5.49 -19.31
N CYS A 391 19.18 -4.73 -18.49
CA CYS A 391 20.26 -5.25 -17.65
C CYS A 391 19.78 -5.70 -16.26
N GLY A 392 18.48 -5.59 -15.97
CA GLY A 392 17.90 -5.91 -14.67
C GLY A 392 17.97 -4.79 -13.62
N ALA A 393 18.55 -3.64 -13.95
CA ALA A 393 18.44 -2.42 -13.14
C ALA A 393 17.22 -1.58 -13.56
N PRO A 394 16.59 -0.80 -12.65
CA PRO A 394 15.38 -0.02 -12.94
C PRO A 394 15.63 1.16 -13.88
N SER A 395 16.86 1.68 -13.91
CA SER A 395 17.26 2.80 -14.76
C SER A 395 18.77 2.76 -15.00
N CYS A 396 19.26 3.62 -15.90
CA CYS A 396 20.70 3.85 -16.07
C CYS A 396 21.30 4.35 -14.76
N ARG A 397 20.64 5.27 -14.04
CA ARG A 397 21.03 5.67 -12.69
C ARG A 397 21.09 4.49 -11.72
N GLY A 398 20.10 3.61 -11.76
CA GLY A 398 20.07 2.40 -10.93
C GLY A 398 21.21 1.43 -11.23
N LEU A 399 21.62 1.29 -12.50
CA LEU A 399 22.81 0.52 -12.88
C LEU A 399 24.10 1.22 -12.44
N ALA A 400 24.19 2.54 -12.57
CA ALA A 400 25.32 3.32 -12.08
C ALA A 400 25.49 3.17 -10.56
N GLU A 401 24.39 3.15 -9.80
CA GLU A 401 24.38 2.87 -8.35
C GLU A 401 24.96 1.49 -8.06
N ASP A 402 24.56 0.48 -8.83
CA ASP A 402 25.09 -0.87 -8.69
C ASP A 402 26.59 -0.94 -9.04
N ILE A 403 27.06 -0.19 -10.04
CA ILE A 403 28.48 -0.11 -10.44
C ILE A 403 29.33 0.54 -9.34
N VAL A 404 28.90 1.70 -8.84
CA VAL A 404 29.62 2.45 -7.78
C VAL A 404 29.73 1.63 -6.50
N ASN A 405 28.75 0.79 -6.21
CA ASN A 405 28.76 -0.12 -5.07
C ASN A 405 29.45 -1.47 -5.34
N GLY A 406 30.07 -1.65 -6.53
CA GLY A 406 30.77 -2.88 -6.90
C GLY A 406 29.88 -4.10 -7.13
N LEU A 407 28.56 -3.88 -7.27
CA LEU A 407 27.56 -4.92 -7.48
C LEU A 407 27.37 -5.24 -8.97
N ALA A 408 27.78 -4.35 -9.87
CA ALA A 408 27.65 -4.51 -11.31
C ALA A 408 28.88 -3.94 -12.05
N LYS A 409 28.99 -4.26 -13.34
CA LYS A 409 29.98 -3.70 -14.26
C LYS A 409 29.28 -2.94 -15.37
N ARG A 410 29.97 -2.00 -16.00
CA ARG A 410 29.43 -1.24 -17.14
C ARG A 410 29.02 -2.16 -18.30
N GLU A 411 29.74 -3.27 -18.47
CA GLU A 411 29.43 -4.32 -19.45
C GLU A 411 28.11 -5.05 -19.19
N ASP A 412 27.52 -4.96 -18.00
CA ASP A 412 26.20 -5.53 -17.73
C ASP A 412 25.10 -4.76 -18.51
N CYS A 413 25.39 -3.52 -18.94
CA CYS A 413 24.53 -2.82 -19.89
C CYS A 413 24.58 -3.53 -21.26
N ILE A 414 23.48 -4.21 -21.62
CA ILE A 414 23.38 -4.96 -22.87
C ILE A 414 23.68 -4.12 -24.13
N ILE A 415 23.38 -2.83 -24.09
CA ILE A 415 23.61 -1.90 -25.20
C ILE A 415 25.10 -1.62 -25.36
N LEU A 416 25.79 -1.33 -24.25
CA LEU A 416 27.23 -1.10 -24.27
C LEU A 416 27.99 -2.40 -24.57
N LEU A 417 27.52 -3.54 -24.06
CA LEU A 417 28.07 -4.85 -24.40
C LEU A 417 27.99 -5.13 -25.90
N LYS A 418 26.82 -4.93 -26.52
CA LYS A 418 26.65 -5.09 -27.98
C LYS A 418 27.59 -4.17 -28.77
N LYS A 419 27.74 -2.91 -28.36
CA LYS A 419 28.69 -1.97 -28.99
C LYS A 419 30.14 -2.46 -28.87
N LYS A 420 30.53 -2.95 -27.70
CA LYS A 420 31.87 -3.49 -27.43
C LYS A 420 32.16 -4.74 -28.26
N VAL A 421 31.23 -5.69 -28.30
CA VAL A 421 31.33 -6.91 -29.13
C VAL A 421 31.46 -6.57 -30.61
N LYS A 422 30.66 -5.60 -31.11
CA LYS A 422 30.74 -5.14 -32.50
C LYS A 422 32.12 -4.56 -32.82
N ARG A 423 32.67 -3.71 -31.93
CA ARG A 423 34.01 -3.12 -32.11
C ARG A 423 35.10 -4.20 -32.14
N LEU A 424 35.08 -5.13 -31.18
CA LEU A 424 36.05 -6.23 -31.13
C LEU A 424 35.98 -7.11 -32.38
N SER A 425 34.77 -7.39 -32.88
CA SER A 425 34.58 -8.14 -34.12
C SER A 425 35.18 -7.40 -35.34
N GLN A 426 35.04 -6.07 -35.40
CA GLN A 426 35.66 -5.24 -36.44
C GLN A 426 37.18 -5.22 -36.34
N ASP A 427 37.72 -5.09 -35.12
CA ASP A 427 39.16 -5.09 -34.86
C ASP A 427 39.79 -6.43 -35.29
N ILE A 428 39.15 -7.56 -34.93
CA ILE A 428 39.59 -8.91 -35.34
C ILE A 428 39.56 -9.06 -36.86
N MET A 429 38.49 -8.64 -37.54
CA MET A 429 38.41 -8.68 -39.00
C MET A 429 39.48 -7.81 -39.68
N GLY A 430 39.86 -6.69 -39.06
CA GLY A 430 40.94 -5.84 -39.52
C GLY A 430 42.30 -6.53 -39.45
N LEU A 431 42.59 -7.21 -38.33
CA LEU A 431 43.83 -7.95 -38.12
C LEU A 431 44.00 -9.11 -39.11
N VAL A 432 42.94 -9.89 -39.34
CA VAL A 432 42.97 -11.00 -40.32
C VAL A 432 43.28 -10.48 -41.73
N LYS A 433 42.71 -9.33 -42.13
CA LYS A 433 42.99 -8.73 -43.44
C LYS A 433 44.39 -8.15 -43.57
N SER A 434 45.03 -7.76 -42.47
CA SER A 434 46.42 -7.28 -42.48
C SER A 434 47.47 -8.38 -42.52
N GLU A 435 47.09 -9.64 -42.27
CA GLU A 435 47.99 -10.80 -42.38
C GLU A 435 47.96 -11.45 -43.79
N GLU A 436 47.00 -11.07 -44.64
CA GLU A 436 46.88 -11.54 -46.05
C GLU A 436 47.60 -10.63 -47.07
N ILE A 437 48.33 -9.61 -46.60
CA ILE A 437 49.20 -8.71 -47.39
C ILE A 437 50.64 -8.92 -46.93
#